data_AF-A0A7X9DLQ8-F1
#
_entry.id   AF-A0A7X9DLQ8-F1
#
_cell.length_a   1.000
_cell.length_b   1.000
_cell.length_c   1.000
_cell.angle_alpha   90.00
_cell.angle_beta   90.00
_cell.angle_gamma   90.00
#
_symmetry.space_group_name_H-M   'P 1'
#
loop_
_entity.id
_entity.type
_entity.pdbx_description
1 polymer ?
#
loop_
_entity_poly.entity_id
_entity_poly.type
_entity_poly.pdbx_seq_one_letter_code
_entity_poly.pdbx_strand_id
1 'polypeptide(L)' 'MNEPTNKTGRVASLDALRGFDMLWIMGGNTIIIGLATLTGWPFLEAAARQMEHVSWHGFAFY' A
#
# COMPACT_ATOMS: atom_id res chain seq x y z
N MET A 1 -15.67 23.78 -34.88
CA MET A 1 -14.64 24.12 -33.88
C MET A 1 -14.30 22.81 -33.20
N ASN A 2 -13.18 22.22 -33.57
CA ASN A 2 -12.79 20.88 -33.11
C ASN A 2 -11.92 21.10 -31.89
N GLU A 3 -12.48 20.92 -30.70
CA GLU A 3 -11.68 20.91 -29.48
C GLU A 3 -10.68 19.76 -29.56
N PRO A 4 -9.38 19.99 -29.28
CA PRO A 4 -8.46 18.88 -29.08
C PRO A 4 -8.92 18.18 -27.79
N THR A 5 -9.58 17.03 -27.92
CA THR A 5 -9.83 16.14 -26.78
C THR A 5 -8.48 15.83 -26.16
N ASN A 6 -8.17 16.47 -25.04
CA ASN A 6 -6.99 16.19 -24.24
C ASN A 6 -7.15 14.75 -23.77
N LYS A 7 -6.64 13.79 -24.55
CA LYS A 7 -6.42 12.43 -24.09
C LYS A 7 -5.39 12.57 -22.99
N THR A 8 -5.86 12.74 -21.76
CA THR A 8 -5.04 12.76 -20.56
C THR A 8 -4.16 11.52 -20.64
N GLY A 9 -2.90 11.71 -21.04
CA GLY A 9 -2.00 10.61 -21.30
C GLY A 9 -1.88 9.79 -20.04
N ARG A 10 -1.99 8.46 -20.16
CA ARG A 10 -1.78 7.57 -19.02
C ARG A 10 -0.46 7.93 -18.35
N VAL A 11 -0.54 8.31 -17.08
CA VAL A 11 0.64 8.71 -16.32
C VAL A 11 1.26 7.43 -15.75
N ALA A 12 2.44 7.06 -16.23
CA ALA A 12 3.10 5.82 -15.83
C ALA A 12 3.34 5.71 -14.32
N SER A 13 3.60 6.83 -13.62
CA SER A 13 3.74 6.84 -12.16
C SER A 13 2.43 6.49 -11.45
N LEU A 14 1.28 6.85 -12.01
CA LEU A 14 -0.04 6.55 -11.47
C LEU A 14 -0.37 5.05 -11.63
N ASP A 15 -0.01 4.48 -12.79
CA ASP A 15 -0.15 3.05 -13.04
C ASP A 15 0.73 2.23 -12.09
N ALA A 16 1.98 2.68 -11.84
CA ALA A 16 2.88 2.06 -10.88
C ALA A 16 2.38 2.15 -9.43
N LEU A 17 1.90 3.33 -9.01
CA LEU A 17 1.34 3.55 -7.67
C LEU A 17 0.10 2.68 -7.45
N ARG A 18 -0.77 2.58 -8.45
CA ARG A 18 -1.96 1.73 -8.38
C ARG A 18 -1.60 0.26 -8.20
N GLY A 19 -0.64 -0.25 -8.99
CA GLY A 19 -0.18 -1.63 -8.85
C GLY A 19 0.47 -1.89 -7.49
N PHE A 20 1.23 -0.92 -6.97
CA PHE A 20 1.82 -0.98 -5.65
C PHE A 20 0.75 -1.03 -4.55
N ASP A 21 -0.24 -0.14 -4.59
CA ASP A 21 -1.34 -0.13 -3.63
C ASP A 21 -2.14 -1.45 -3.65
N MET A 22 -2.48 -1.95 -4.85
CA MET A 22 -3.14 -3.24 -5.02
C MET A 22 -2.33 -4.41 -4.45
N LEU A 23 -1.00 -4.42 -4.61
CA LEU A 23 -0.12 -5.45 -4.03
C LEU A 23 -0.27 -5.51 -2.50
N TRP A 24 -0.31 -4.36 -1.83
CA TRP A 24 -0.41 -4.32 -0.37
C TRP A 24 -1.82 -4.68 0.13
N ILE A 25 -2.87 -4.23 -0.56
CA ILE A 25 -4.26 -4.56 -0.24
C ILE A 25 -4.54 -6.06 -0.39
N MET A 26 -3.98 -6.71 -1.42
CA MET A 26 -4.15 -8.15 -1.63
C MET A 26 -3.40 -9.04 -0.62
N GLY A 27 -2.61 -8.45 0.29
CA GLY A 27 -1.91 -9.19 1.33
C GLY A 27 -0.39 -9.23 1.18
N GLY A 28 0.24 -8.27 0.48
CA GLY A 28 1.69 -8.11 0.44
C GLY A 28 2.36 -8.04 1.83
N ASN A 29 1.60 -7.63 2.86
CA ASN A 29 2.01 -7.69 4.26
C ASN A 29 2.46 -9.09 4.71
N THR A 30 1.78 -10.15 4.27
CA THR A 30 2.12 -11.53 4.67
C THR A 30 3.53 -11.95 4.25
N ILE A 31 4.04 -11.40 3.15
CA ILE A 31 5.41 -11.65 2.68
C ILE A 31 6.42 -11.02 3.65
N ILE A 32 6.17 -9.79 4.09
CA ILE A 32 7.03 -9.08 5.04
C ILE A 32 7.01 -9.76 6.40
N ILE A 33 5.83 -10.14 6.90
CA ILE A 33 5.69 -10.88 8.16
C ILE A 33 6.42 -12.23 8.07
N GLY A 34 6.22 -12.99 7.00
CA GLY A 34 6.91 -14.26 6.77
C GLY A 34 8.43 -14.11 6.74
N LEU A 35 8.94 -13.11 6.01
CA LEU A 35 10.38 -12.80 5.99
C LEU A 35 10.90 -12.39 7.37
N ALA A 36 10.16 -11.56 8.11
CA ALA A 36 10.53 -11.14 9.45
C ALA A 36 10.64 -12.35 10.39
N THR A 37 9.67 -13.27 10.35
CA THR A 37 9.70 -14.49 11.17
C THR A 37 10.84 -15.43 10.82
N LEU A 38 11.26 -15.48 9.55
CA LEU A 38 12.34 -16.36 9.09
C LEU A 38 13.73 -15.79 9.37
N THR A 39 13.90 -14.47 9.21
CA THR A 39 15.23 -13.81 9.31
C THR A 39 15.52 -13.22 10.67
N GLY A 40 14.49 -12.87 11.47
CA GLY A 40 14.66 -12.19 12.76
C GLY A 40 15.33 -10.81 12.65
N TRP A 41 15.31 -10.18 11.47
CA TRP A 41 15.97 -8.89 11.28
C TRP A 41 15.13 -7.79 11.95
N PRO A 42 15.68 -7.00 12.91
CA PRO A 42 14.94 -5.93 13.58
C PRO A 42 14.27 -4.91 12.64
N PHE A 43 14.82 -4.68 11.44
CA PHE A 43 14.18 -3.83 10.44
C PHE A 43 12.91 -4.46 9.87
N LEU A 44 12.95 -5.75 9.52
CA LEU A 44 11.79 -6.47 9.01
C LEU A 44 10.72 -6.67 10.09
N GLU A 45 11.12 -6.87 11.34
CA GLU A 45 10.19 -6.88 12.47
C GLU A 45 9.53 -5.52 12.67
N ALA A 46 10.28 -4.42 12.56
CA ALA A 46 9.70 -3.07 12.61
C ALA A 46 8.72 -2.83 11.45
N ALA A 47 9.08 -3.24 10.24
CA ALA A 47 8.21 -3.16 9.07
C ALA A 47 6.94 -4.02 9.24
N ALA A 48 7.07 -5.23 9.76
CA ALA A 48 5.94 -6.12 10.06
C ALA A 48 5.00 -5.51 11.10
N ARG A 49 5.53 -4.91 12.17
CA ARG A 49 4.73 -4.19 13.18
C ARG A 49 3.94 -3.02 12.58
N GLN A 50 4.50 -2.30 11.61
CA GLN A 50 3.79 -1.19 10.94
C GLN A 50 2.63 -1.66 10.06
N MET A 51 2.58 -2.94 9.71
CA MET A 51 1.50 -3.51 8.91
C MET A 51 0.46 -4.25 9.75
N GLU A 52 0.61 -4.25 11.09
CA GLU A 52 -0.44 -4.69 12.00
C GLU A 52 -1.60 -3.69 11.95
N HIS A 53 -2.78 -4.15 11.56
CA HIS A 53 -3.95 -3.29 11.46
C HIS A 53 -4.40 -2.89 12.88
N VAL A 54 -4.19 -1.63 13.25
CA VAL A 54 -4.70 -1.08 14.51
C VAL A 54 -6.23 -1.17 14.52
N SER A 55 -6.80 -1.51 15.69
CA SER A 55 -8.24 -1.48 15.91
C SER A 55 -8.79 -0.08 15.65
N TRP A 56 -9.75 0.02 14.74
CA TRP A 56 -10.44 1.28 14.48
C TRP A 56 -11.29 1.69 15.69
N HIS A 57 -10.96 2.81 16.32
CA HIS A 57 -11.66 3.32 17.51
C HIS A 57 -12.93 4.15 17.19
N GLY A 58 -13.39 4.16 15.93
CA GLY A 58 -14.57 4.91 15.53
C GLY A 58 -14.34 6.41 15.35
N PHE A 59 -15.33 7.11 14.79
CA PHE A 59 -15.42 8.57 14.83
C PHE A 59 -16.15 8.99 16.11
N ALA A 60 -15.42 9.45 17.12
CA ALA A 60 -16.01 10.08 18.30
C ALA A 60 -16.18 11.58 18.04
N PHE A 61 -17.43 12.04 17.88
CA PHE A 61 -17.78 13.45 18.00
C PHE A 61 -18.13 13.71 19.47
N TYR A 62 -17.32 14.51 20.17
CA TYR A 62 -17.62 15.02 21.51
C TYR A 62 -18.47 16.29 21.42
#